data_AF-A0A2U1TJ86-F1
#
_entry.id   AF-A0A2U1TJ86-F1
#
_cell.length_a   1.000
_cell.length_b   1.000
_cell.length_c   1.000
_cell.angle_alpha   90.00
_cell.angle_beta   90.00
_cell.angle_gamma   90.00
#
_symmetry.space_group_name_H-M   'P 1'
#
loop_
_entity.id
_entity.type
_entity.pdbx_description
1 polymer ?
#
loop_
_entity_poly.entity_id
_entity_poly.type
_entity_poly.pdbx_seq_one_letter_code
_entity_poly.pdbx_strand_id
1 'polypeptide(L)'
;MKYSYCLAVILFIAGCQHNASAPSADNEKTFWYEAGYQDAISGLVVKDNSVLEEWFGNPQIDREAYLRGYGAGQADFCRLDNMHAWGKSGKSFPASCDGVADAERLKKQWQQGIE
;
A
#
# COMPACT_ATOMS: atom_id res chain seq x y z
N MET A 1 21.11 -36.09 48.45
CA MET A 1 21.85 -34.92 47.90
C MET A 1 21.53 -34.88 46.41
N LYS A 2 20.53 -34.17 45.89
CA LYS A 2 20.24 -32.72 45.91
C LYS A 2 21.19 -31.92 45.01
N TYR A 3 20.96 -32.05 43.70
CA TYR A 3 21.34 -31.13 42.61
C TYR A 3 20.28 -31.40 41.51
N SER A 4 19.19 -30.66 41.28
CA SER A 4 18.91 -29.22 41.34
C SER A 4 19.96 -28.39 40.64
N TYR A 5 20.00 -28.43 39.30
CA TYR A 5 20.45 -27.34 38.45
C TYR A 5 19.63 -27.42 37.16
N CYS A 6 18.50 -26.70 37.15
CA CYS A 6 18.39 -25.37 36.53
C CYS A 6 18.47 -25.50 35.01
N LEU A 7 17.30 -25.84 34.44
CA LEU A 7 16.96 -25.73 33.05
C LEU A 7 17.31 -24.31 32.58
N ALA A 8 18.40 -24.17 31.84
CA ALA A 8 18.88 -22.92 31.28
C ALA A 8 17.91 -22.47 30.18
N VAL A 9 16.90 -21.69 30.55
CA VAL A 9 16.11 -20.90 29.61
C VAL A 9 16.91 -19.66 29.29
N ILE A 10 17.70 -19.72 28.22
CA ILE A 10 18.34 -18.55 27.64
C ILE A 10 17.25 -17.81 26.86
N LEU A 11 16.64 -16.83 27.52
CA LEU A 11 15.73 -15.87 26.92
C LEU A 11 16.55 -14.84 26.12
N PHE A 12 16.83 -15.13 24.85
CA PHE A 12 17.36 -14.10 23.93
C PHE A 12 16.22 -13.16 23.55
N ILE A 13 15.98 -12.15 24.38
CA ILE A 13 15.25 -10.96 24.00
C ILE A 13 16.19 -10.10 23.16
N ALA A 14 16.22 -10.36 21.85
CA ALA A 14 16.72 -9.39 20.89
C ALA A 14 15.71 -8.24 20.85
N GLY A 15 15.92 -7.22 21.68
CA GLY A 15 15.22 -5.95 21.55
C GLY A 15 15.63 -5.29 20.24
N CYS A 16 14.77 -5.32 19.24
CA CYS A 16 14.92 -4.47 18.06
C CYS A 16 14.78 -3.01 18.52
N GLN A 17 15.90 -2.28 18.59
CA GLN A 17 15.86 -0.83 18.69
C GLN A 17 15.26 -0.28 17.40
N HIS A 18 14.00 0.14 17.44
CA HIS A 18 13.37 0.89 16.35
C HIS A 18 13.97 2.30 16.36
N ASN A 19 15.15 2.45 15.75
CA ASN A 19 15.71 3.76 15.47
C ASN A 19 14.79 4.41 14.43
N ALA A 20 13.87 5.25 14.89
CA ALA A 20 13.11 6.14 14.03
C ALA A 20 14.06 7.23 13.52
N SER A 21 14.83 6.90 12.47
CA SER A 21 15.51 7.91 11.67
C SER A 21 14.44 8.70 10.94
N ALA A 22 14.40 10.02 11.16
CA ALA A 22 13.50 10.90 10.44
C ALA A 22 13.83 10.83 8.94
N PRO A 23 12.84 10.49 8.09
CA PRO A 23 13.14 10.30 6.69
C PRO A 23 13.45 11.62 5.99
N SER A 24 14.60 11.66 5.31
CA SER A 24 15.06 12.76 4.46
C SER A 24 14.34 12.76 3.11
N ALA A 25 14.00 13.95 2.63
CA ALA A 25 12.96 14.21 1.64
C ALA A 25 13.18 13.68 0.21
N ASP A 26 14.30 13.02 -0.11
CA ASP A 26 14.68 12.75 -1.51
C ASP A 26 14.68 11.29 -1.95
N ASN A 27 14.45 10.30 -1.05
CA ASN A 27 14.36 8.89 -1.47
C ASN A 27 13.62 7.94 -0.51
N GLU A 28 12.95 8.45 0.53
CA GLU A 28 12.28 7.55 1.47
C GLU A 28 10.87 7.22 1.03
N LYS A 29 10.73 5.99 0.51
CA LYS A 29 9.49 5.23 0.60
C LYS A 29 9.13 5.10 2.08
N THR A 30 8.41 6.09 2.60
CA THR A 30 7.84 6.02 3.94
C THR A 30 6.72 4.99 3.96
N PHE A 31 6.38 4.49 5.15
CA PHE A 31 5.26 3.57 5.33
C PHE A 31 3.98 4.08 4.65
N TRP A 32 3.65 5.36 4.84
CA TRP A 32 2.44 5.96 4.27
C TRP A 32 2.50 6.08 2.75
N TYR A 33 3.67 6.42 2.18
CA TYR A 33 3.87 6.39 0.73
C TYR A 33 3.61 5.00 0.15
N GLU A 34 4.20 3.96 0.74
CA GLU A 34 4.02 2.59 0.26
C GLU A 34 2.56 2.15 0.42
N ALA A 35 1.89 2.49 1.53
CA ALA A 35 0.47 2.20 1.72
C ALA A 35 -0.41 2.82 0.63
N GLY A 36 -0.15 4.09 0.28
CA GLY A 36 -0.86 4.77 -0.80
C GLY A 36 -0.60 4.13 -2.16
N TYR A 37 0.66 3.83 -2.45
CA TYR A 37 1.06 3.17 -3.69
C TYR A 37 0.37 1.81 -3.85
N GLN A 38 0.41 0.97 -2.80
CA GLN A 38 -0.22 -0.35 -2.80
C GLN A 38 -1.73 -0.29 -2.96
N ASP A 39 -2.40 0.68 -2.32
CA ASP A 39 -3.83 0.91 -2.50
C ASP A 39 -4.18 1.22 -3.97
N ALA A 40 -3.43 2.11 -4.60
CA ALA A 40 -3.68 2.51 -5.98
C ALA A 40 -3.49 1.34 -6.96
N ILE A 41 -2.37 0.59 -6.85
CA ILE A 41 -2.09 -0.53 -7.75
C ILE A 41 -2.99 -1.76 -7.49
N SER A 42 -3.59 -1.84 -6.30
CA SER A 42 -4.59 -2.85 -5.96
C SER A 42 -5.99 -2.52 -6.49
N GLY A 43 -6.17 -1.36 -7.11
CA GLY A 43 -7.45 -0.90 -7.64
C GLY A 43 -8.39 -0.28 -6.60
N LEU A 44 -7.88 0.06 -5.41
CA LEU A 44 -8.70 0.56 -4.30
C LEU A 44 -8.93 2.07 -4.41
N VAL A 45 -10.06 2.52 -3.88
CA VAL A 45 -10.33 3.94 -3.69
C VAL A 45 -9.35 4.54 -2.67
N VAL A 46 -9.01 5.82 -2.85
CA VAL A 46 -8.24 6.59 -1.89
C VAL A 46 -8.94 6.57 -0.52
N LYS A 47 -8.22 6.17 0.53
CA LYS A 47 -8.76 6.13 1.89
C LYS A 47 -8.69 7.51 2.52
N ASP A 48 -9.66 7.85 3.38
CA ASP A 48 -9.57 9.01 4.26
C ASP A 48 -8.78 8.68 5.53
N ASN A 49 -8.46 9.70 6.34
CA ASN A 49 -7.65 9.52 7.53
C ASN A 49 -8.31 8.58 8.56
N SER A 50 -9.64 8.57 8.68
CA SER A 50 -10.31 7.70 9.64
C SER A 50 -10.15 6.21 9.27
N VAL A 51 -10.27 5.88 7.99
CA VAL A 51 -10.04 4.52 7.48
C VAL A 51 -8.56 4.15 7.60
N LEU A 52 -7.64 5.09 7.33
CA LEU A 52 -6.21 4.86 7.48
C LEU A 52 -5.83 4.57 8.95
N GLU A 53 -6.41 5.31 9.89
CA GLU A 53 -6.20 5.09 11.31
C GLU A 53 -6.71 3.70 11.74
N GLU A 54 -7.94 3.35 11.33
CA GLU A 54 -8.57 2.07 11.64
C GLU A 54 -7.76 0.88 11.11
N TRP A 55 -7.31 0.94 9.86
CA TRP A 55 -6.68 -0.19 9.19
C TRP A 55 -5.22 -0.41 9.60
N PHE A 56 -4.49 0.68 9.87
CA PHE A 56 -3.07 0.61 10.17
C PHE A 56 -2.74 0.80 11.65
N GLY A 57 -3.71 1.19 12.48
CA GLY A 57 -3.54 1.36 13.93
C GLY A 57 -2.51 2.43 14.30
N ASN A 58 -2.18 3.32 13.38
CA ASN A 58 -1.17 4.36 13.56
C ASN A 58 -1.85 5.74 13.61
N PRO A 59 -1.87 6.41 14.78
CA PRO A 59 -2.52 7.72 14.92
C PRO A 59 -1.76 8.84 14.19
N GLN A 60 -0.47 8.63 13.86
CA GLN A 60 0.35 9.63 13.19
C GLN A 60 0.32 9.41 11.67
N ILE A 61 -0.80 9.80 11.06
CA ILE A 61 -1.01 9.70 9.62
C ILE A 61 -0.22 10.78 8.89
N ASP A 62 0.72 10.37 8.05
CA ASP A 62 1.33 11.23 7.03
C ASP A 62 0.46 11.18 5.76
N ARG A 63 -0.56 12.04 5.75
CA ARG A 63 -1.53 12.10 4.65
C ARG A 63 -0.87 12.51 3.33
N GLU A 64 0.12 13.39 3.39
CA GLU A 64 0.79 13.87 2.19
C GLU A 64 1.61 12.74 1.54
N ALA A 65 2.38 12.00 2.33
CA ALA A 65 3.12 10.85 1.83
C ALA A 65 2.18 9.79 1.24
N TYR A 66 1.07 9.49 1.90
CA TYR A 66 0.05 8.57 1.38
C TYR A 66 -0.51 9.03 0.03
N LEU A 67 -0.88 10.29 -0.11
CA LEU A 67 -1.41 10.81 -1.38
C LEU A 67 -0.36 10.83 -2.48
N ARG A 68 0.91 11.16 -2.17
CA ARG A 68 2.01 11.07 -3.15
C ARG A 68 2.21 9.63 -3.63
N GLY A 69 2.18 8.67 -2.72
CA GLY A 69 2.25 7.24 -3.05
C GLY A 69 1.08 6.78 -3.90
N TYR A 70 -0.14 7.17 -3.53
CA TYR A 70 -1.36 6.85 -4.28
C TYR A 70 -1.31 7.40 -5.71
N GLY A 71 -0.90 8.66 -5.88
CA GLY A 71 -0.73 9.27 -7.20
C GLY A 71 0.35 8.58 -8.05
N ALA A 72 1.48 8.19 -7.45
CA ALA A 72 2.50 7.41 -8.14
C ALA A 72 1.97 6.03 -8.59
N GLY A 73 1.25 5.33 -7.71
CA GLY A 73 0.63 4.05 -8.04
C GLY A 73 -0.44 4.19 -9.14
N GLN A 74 -1.23 5.28 -9.15
CA GLN A 74 -2.14 5.58 -10.25
C GLN A 74 -1.40 5.76 -11.58
N ALA A 75 -0.29 6.49 -11.59
CA ALA A 75 0.50 6.71 -12.80
C ALA A 75 1.07 5.40 -13.37
N ASP A 76 1.51 4.49 -12.50
CA ASP A 76 2.07 3.19 -12.89
C ASP A 76 1.00 2.16 -13.25
N PHE A 77 -0.16 2.18 -12.60
CA PHE A 77 -1.21 1.18 -12.76
C PHE A 77 -2.27 1.54 -13.79
N CYS A 78 -2.73 2.79 -13.84
CA CYS A 78 -3.83 3.25 -14.71
C CYS A 78 -3.37 3.46 -16.16
N ARG A 79 -2.94 2.37 -16.80
CA ARG A 79 -2.43 2.31 -18.16
C ARG A 79 -3.20 1.30 -19.00
N LEU A 80 -3.23 1.51 -20.32
CA LEU A 80 -4.05 0.70 -21.25
C LEU A 80 -3.71 -0.80 -21.20
N ASP A 81 -2.42 -1.12 -21.19
CA ASP A 81 -1.91 -2.50 -21.07
C ASP A 81 -2.42 -3.18 -19.79
N ASN A 82 -2.35 -2.49 -18.66
CA ASN A 82 -2.84 -3.00 -17.38
C ASN A 82 -4.36 -3.17 -17.37
N MET A 83 -5.13 -2.20 -17.90
CA MET A 83 -6.59 -2.26 -17.89
C MET A 83 -7.15 -3.44 -18.69
N HIS A 84 -6.53 -3.75 -19.83
CA HIS A 84 -6.93 -4.90 -20.62
C HIS A 84 -6.66 -6.23 -19.87
N ALA A 85 -5.47 -6.38 -19.28
CA ALA A 85 -5.14 -7.56 -18.48
C ALA A 85 -6.03 -7.68 -17.23
N TRP A 86 -6.34 -6.55 -16.60
CA TRP A 86 -7.24 -6.48 -15.45
C TRP A 86 -8.65 -6.94 -15.81
N GLY A 87 -9.20 -6.47 -16.95
CA GLY A 87 -10.47 -6.92 -17.48
C GLY A 87 -10.49 -8.43 -17.72
N LYS A 88 -9.45 -8.97 -18.35
CA LYS A 88 -9.28 -10.43 -18.58
C LYS A 88 -9.26 -11.26 -17.31
N SER A 89 -8.86 -10.67 -16.18
CA SER A 89 -8.88 -11.33 -14.88
C SER A 89 -10.28 -11.35 -14.23
N GLY A 90 -11.31 -10.81 -14.90
CA GLY A 90 -12.69 -10.76 -14.40
C GLY A 90 -12.90 -9.74 -13.28
N LYS A 91 -11.95 -8.84 -13.04
CA LYS A 91 -12.05 -7.80 -12.01
C LYS A 91 -12.85 -6.62 -12.53
N SER A 92 -13.63 -5.99 -11.64
CA SER A 92 -14.31 -4.72 -11.94
C SER A 92 -13.30 -3.64 -12.32
N PHE A 93 -13.75 -2.62 -13.06
CA PHE A 93 -12.92 -1.46 -13.35
C PHE A 93 -12.36 -0.89 -12.02
N PRO A 94 -11.04 -0.66 -11.92
CA PRO A 94 -10.43 -0.29 -10.65
C PRO A 94 -10.84 1.12 -10.24
N ALA A 95 -11.33 1.25 -9.01
CA ALA A 95 -11.76 2.54 -8.44
C ALA A 95 -10.61 3.57 -8.42
N SER A 96 -9.36 3.09 -8.31
CA SER A 96 -8.17 3.94 -8.40
C SER A 96 -8.01 4.65 -9.76
N CYS A 97 -8.65 4.16 -10.82
CA CYS A 97 -8.57 4.76 -12.15
C CYS A 97 -9.84 5.53 -12.57
N ASP A 98 -10.87 5.62 -11.71
CA ASP A 98 -12.12 6.31 -12.05
C ASP A 98 -11.97 7.83 -12.17
N GLY A 99 -11.01 8.42 -11.45
CA GLY A 99 -10.79 9.87 -11.39
C GLY A 99 -9.61 10.39 -12.20
N VAL A 100 -8.87 9.53 -12.92
CA VAL A 100 -7.71 9.98 -13.71
C VAL A 100 -8.16 10.63 -15.02
N ALA A 101 -7.35 11.52 -15.60
CA ALA A 101 -7.72 12.29 -16.79
C ALA A 101 -8.21 11.43 -17.97
N ASP A 102 -7.66 10.22 -18.12
CA ASP A 102 -7.97 9.29 -19.22
C ASP A 102 -8.95 8.17 -18.82
N ALA A 103 -9.71 8.31 -17.73
CA ALA A 103 -10.57 7.25 -17.20
C ALA A 103 -11.50 6.61 -18.24
N GLU A 104 -12.11 7.39 -19.13
CA GLU A 104 -13.00 6.86 -20.17
C GLU A 104 -12.27 6.01 -21.21
N ARG A 105 -11.02 6.35 -21.53
CA ARG A 105 -10.19 5.54 -22.44
C ARG A 105 -9.77 4.24 -21.75
N LEU A 106 -9.42 4.31 -20.47
CA LEU A 106 -9.09 3.15 -19.64
C LEU A 106 -10.28 2.19 -19.50
N LYS A 107 -11.50 2.70 -19.28
CA LYS A 107 -12.73 1.90 -19.21
C LYS A 107 -13.00 1.13 -20.49
N LYS A 108 -12.84 1.77 -21.65
CA LYS A 108 -12.99 1.09 -22.96
C LYS A 108 -11.97 -0.05 -23.11
N GLN A 109 -10.72 0.19 -22.71
CA GLN A 109 -9.68 -0.83 -22.79
C GLN A 109 -9.92 -2.01 -21.83
N TRP A 110 -10.45 -1.72 -20.64
CA TRP A 110 -10.88 -2.73 -19.67
C TRP A 110 -12.07 -3.55 -20.19
N GLN A 111 -13.07 -2.92 -20.82
CA GLN A 111 -14.23 -3.60 -21.41
C GLN A 111 -13.81 -4.63 -22.47
N GLN A 112 -12.87 -4.28 -23.35
CA GLN A 112 -12.30 -5.22 -24.33
C GLN A 112 -11.64 -6.45 -23.71
N GLY A 113 -11.21 -6.37 -22.45
CA GLY A 113 -10.65 -7.52 -21.73
C GLY A 113 -11.70 -8.46 -21.15
N ILE A 114 -12.95 -8.00 -21.00
CA ILE A 114 -14.07 -8.77 -20.45
C ILE A 114 -14.87 -9.48 -21.55
N GLU A 115 -14.86 -8.91 -22.76
CA GLU A 115 -15.42 -9.52 -23.98
C GLU A 115 -14.69 -10.81 -24.38
#